data_AF-A0A432QJL9-F1
#
_entry.id   AF-A0A432QJL9-F1
#
_cell.length_a   1.000
_cell.length_b   1.000
_cell.length_c   1.000
_cell.angle_alpha   90.00
_cell.angle_beta   90.00
_cell.angle_gamma   90.00
#
_symmetry.space_group_name_H-M   'P 1'
#
loop_
_entity.id
_entity.type
_entity.pdbx_description
1 polymer ?
#
loop_
_entity_poly.entity_id
_entity_poly.type
_entity_poly.pdbx_seq_one_letter_code
_entity_poly.pdbx_strand_id
1 'polypeptide(L)'
;MKGACWSVTHCSSMLAAVLLVVGWCLPAAAAAEAPAKTRPVVEECKRCHDVAMYQRELQASPHAVDKDKKPITCDQCHHFHFNPLTSYYARDEYYDKKIFPPGAFDRRKMQATARKSMKAEKCQVCHKDLYKNAKGEPISEIGRLCHDAFLGKNGETRRTCAGCHINIAHLPPFDRDRPFNAEFAKKLMENQPKSGEKGGAKK
;
A
#
# COMPACT_ATOMS: atom_id res chain seq x y z
N MET A 1 2.02 81.28 36.80
CA MET A 1 0.67 81.15 36.19
C MET A 1 0.69 79.92 35.29
N LYS A 2 -0.26 78.99 35.51
CA LYS A 2 -0.98 78.07 34.57
C LYS A 2 -0.23 77.63 33.29
N GLY A 3 -0.10 76.36 32.88
CA GLY A 3 -0.92 75.15 33.06
C GLY A 3 -1.25 74.53 31.68
N ALA A 4 -1.51 73.20 31.66
CA ALA A 4 -1.89 72.30 30.53
C ALA A 4 -0.74 71.78 29.64
N CYS A 5 -0.35 70.50 29.58
CA CYS A 5 -0.99 69.18 29.75
C CYS A 5 -1.95 68.76 28.63
N TRP A 6 -1.40 67.93 27.72
CA TRP A 6 -1.95 66.85 26.90
C TRP A 6 -3.20 67.06 26.03
N SER A 7 -3.09 66.65 24.76
CA SER A 7 -4.10 65.76 24.19
C SER A 7 -3.44 64.78 23.21
N VAL A 8 -3.31 63.53 23.68
CA VAL A 8 -2.77 62.34 22.97
C VAL A 8 -3.86 61.72 22.07
N THR A 9 -4.95 62.44 21.82
CA THR A 9 -6.21 61.88 21.32
C THR A 9 -6.29 61.73 19.80
N HIS A 10 -5.30 62.21 19.04
CA HIS A 10 -5.34 62.18 17.56
C HIS A 10 -4.50 61.06 16.93
N CYS A 11 -3.64 60.38 17.69
CA CYS A 11 -2.80 59.29 17.16
C CYS A 11 -3.47 57.91 17.26
N SER A 12 -4.43 57.74 18.18
CA SER A 12 -5.14 56.46 18.38
C SER A 12 -6.22 56.18 17.33
N SER A 13 -6.76 57.21 16.67
CA SER A 13 -7.88 57.05 15.72
C SER A 13 -7.45 56.56 14.33
N MET A 14 -6.18 56.74 13.94
CA MET A 14 -5.67 56.22 12.66
C MET A 14 -5.19 54.77 12.74
N LEU A 15 -4.74 54.32 13.91
CA LEU A 15 -4.36 52.92 14.13
C LEU A 15 -5.57 51.97 14.19
N ALA A 16 -6.72 52.44 14.72
CA ALA A 16 -7.95 51.65 14.74
C ALA A 16 -8.56 51.46 13.34
N ALA A 17 -8.43 52.45 12.45
CA ALA A 17 -8.97 52.37 11.08
C ALA A 17 -8.14 51.45 10.17
N VAL A 18 -6.81 51.39 10.36
CA VAL A 18 -5.95 50.47 9.58
C VAL A 18 -6.14 49.01 10.02
N LEU A 19 -6.38 48.76 11.32
CA LEU A 19 -6.67 47.40 11.81
C LEU A 19 -8.04 46.87 11.35
N LEU A 20 -9.02 47.74 11.12
CA LEU A 20 -10.34 47.35 10.61
C LEU A 20 -10.39 47.09 9.10
N VAL A 21 -9.51 47.72 8.31
CA VAL A 21 -9.43 47.49 6.85
C VAL A 21 -8.55 46.29 6.51
N VAL A 22 -7.46 46.05 7.25
CA VAL A 22 -6.64 44.83 7.07
C VAL A 22 -7.35 43.58 7.59
N GLY A 23 -8.25 43.72 8.57
CA GLY A 23 -9.09 42.64 9.09
C GLY A 23 -10.20 42.16 8.13
N TRP A 24 -10.50 42.90 7.06
CA TRP A 24 -11.60 42.58 6.14
C TRP A 24 -11.17 42.04 4.76
N CYS A 25 -9.87 42.01 4.47
CA CYS A 25 -9.31 41.39 3.25
C CYS A 25 -8.87 39.93 3.45
N LEU A 26 -9.43 39.22 4.44
CA LEU A 26 -9.26 37.77 4.59
C LEU A 26 -10.56 37.02 4.23
N PRO A 27 -10.96 36.94 2.96
CA PRO A 27 -11.81 35.83 2.55
C PRO A 27 -10.91 34.59 2.38
N ALA A 28 -11.07 33.65 3.31
CA ALA A 28 -10.96 32.21 3.09
C ALA A 28 -9.77 31.70 2.26
N ALA A 29 -8.58 31.64 2.87
CA ALA A 29 -7.55 30.67 2.46
C ALA A 29 -7.13 29.78 3.65
N ALA A 30 -8.08 29.50 4.54
CA ALA A 30 -8.07 28.27 5.32
C ALA A 30 -9.25 27.43 4.83
N ALA A 31 -9.28 27.13 3.53
CA ALA A 31 -9.74 25.82 3.14
C ALA A 31 -8.73 24.86 3.80
N ALA A 32 -9.01 24.46 5.04
CA ALA A 32 -8.55 23.17 5.50
C ALA A 32 -8.97 22.24 4.37
N GLU A 33 -8.01 21.78 3.58
CA GLU A 33 -8.23 20.67 2.68
C GLU A 33 -8.82 19.60 3.60
N ALA A 34 -10.15 19.42 3.51
CA ALA A 34 -10.81 18.33 4.21
C ALA A 34 -9.97 17.11 3.83
N PRO A 35 -9.38 16.38 4.79
CA PRO A 35 -8.43 15.33 4.49
C PRO A 35 -9.14 14.45 3.46
N ALA A 36 -8.65 14.49 2.22
CA ALA A 36 -9.33 13.86 1.10
C ALA A 36 -9.60 12.45 1.57
N LYS A 37 -10.88 12.05 1.75
CA LYS A 37 -11.23 10.77 2.39
C LYS A 37 -10.37 9.69 1.74
N THR A 38 -9.29 9.29 2.41
CA THR A 38 -8.30 8.42 1.81
C THR A 38 -8.96 7.07 1.76
N ARG A 39 -9.44 6.70 0.58
CA ARG A 39 -10.05 5.40 0.34
C ARG A 39 -9.03 4.32 0.69
N PRO A 40 -9.45 3.18 1.25
CA PRO A 40 -8.54 2.06 1.44
C PRO A 40 -7.82 1.73 0.12
N VAL A 41 -6.53 1.45 0.19
CA VAL A 41 -5.69 1.21 -1.01
C VAL A 41 -6.29 0.17 -1.94
N VAL A 42 -6.87 -0.89 -1.38
CA VAL A 42 -7.57 -1.94 -2.15
C VAL A 42 -8.73 -1.40 -2.98
N GLU A 43 -9.49 -0.42 -2.47
CA GLU A 43 -10.61 0.18 -3.20
C GLU A 43 -10.12 1.07 -4.34
N GLU A 44 -8.95 1.70 -4.21
CA GLU A 44 -8.32 2.43 -5.31
C GLU A 44 -7.85 1.45 -6.41
N CYS A 45 -7.23 0.33 -6.05
CA CYS A 45 -6.80 -0.69 -7.00
C CYS A 45 -7.97 -1.32 -7.78
N LYS A 46 -9.13 -1.51 -7.13
CA LYS A 46 -10.32 -2.11 -7.74
C LYS A 46 -10.94 -1.26 -8.87
N ARG A 47 -10.59 0.01 -9.00
CA ARG A 47 -11.19 0.90 -10.02
C ARG A 47 -10.80 0.48 -11.42
N CYS A 48 -9.52 0.15 -11.62
CA CYS A 48 -9.00 -0.17 -12.94
C CYS A 48 -8.95 -1.69 -13.22
N HIS A 49 -8.74 -2.52 -12.19
CA HIS A 49 -8.47 -3.96 -12.33
C HIS A 49 -9.35 -4.76 -11.37
N ASP A 50 -9.82 -5.94 -11.79
CA ASP A 50 -10.47 -6.87 -10.85
C ASP A 50 -9.41 -7.54 -9.96
N VAL A 51 -9.29 -7.02 -8.73
CA VAL A 51 -8.36 -7.53 -7.72
C VAL A 51 -9.04 -8.26 -6.57
N ALA A 52 -10.35 -8.52 -6.66
CA ALA A 52 -11.12 -9.12 -5.56
C ALA A 52 -10.56 -10.49 -5.15
N MET A 53 -10.20 -11.32 -6.13
CA MET A 53 -9.57 -12.61 -5.88
C MET A 53 -8.22 -12.48 -5.15
N TYR A 54 -7.37 -11.52 -5.54
CA TYR A 54 -6.06 -11.33 -4.91
C TYR A 54 -6.20 -10.81 -3.47
N GLN A 55 -7.18 -9.93 -3.21
CA GLN A 55 -7.48 -9.47 -1.86
C GLN A 55 -7.92 -10.63 -0.96
N ARG A 56 -8.77 -11.54 -1.46
CA ARG A 56 -9.18 -12.72 -0.71
C ARG A 56 -7.99 -13.65 -0.43
N GLU A 57 -7.15 -13.86 -1.44
CA GLU A 57 -5.96 -14.68 -1.27
C GLU A 57 -5.04 -14.09 -0.19
N LEU A 58 -4.85 -12.77 -0.19
CA LEU A 58 -4.07 -12.07 0.83
C LEU A 58 -4.66 -12.25 2.23
N GLN A 59 -5.98 -12.09 2.39
CA GLN A 59 -6.67 -12.23 3.67
C GLN A 59 -6.59 -13.65 4.25
N ALA A 60 -6.47 -14.67 3.40
CA ALA A 60 -6.29 -16.05 3.84
C ALA A 60 -4.82 -16.46 4.04
N SER A 61 -3.89 -15.55 3.72
CA SER A 61 -2.45 -15.82 3.76
C SER A 61 -1.84 -15.55 5.14
N PRO A 62 -0.62 -16.04 5.40
CA PRO A 62 0.18 -15.64 6.56
C PRO A 62 0.47 -14.13 6.63
N HIS A 63 0.32 -13.42 5.51
CA HIS A 63 0.55 -11.97 5.39
C HIS A 63 -0.77 -11.17 5.41
N ALA A 64 -1.85 -11.71 5.96
CA ALA A 64 -3.12 -10.96 6.06
C ALA A 64 -3.00 -9.69 6.91
N VAL A 65 -2.05 -9.65 7.84
CA VAL A 65 -1.77 -8.52 8.72
C VAL A 65 -0.31 -8.10 8.66
N ASP A 66 -0.05 -6.84 8.99
CA ASP A 66 1.28 -6.28 9.14
C ASP A 66 1.92 -6.58 10.50
N LYS A 67 3.13 -6.03 10.72
CA LYS A 67 3.88 -6.17 11.97
C LYS A 67 3.14 -5.65 13.22
N ASP A 68 2.19 -4.73 13.03
CA ASP A 68 1.41 -4.11 14.10
C ASP A 68 0.03 -4.78 14.24
N LYS A 69 -0.15 -5.95 13.59
CA LYS A 69 -1.38 -6.75 13.55
C LYS A 69 -2.57 -6.03 12.91
N LYS A 70 -2.31 -5.02 12.07
CA LYS A 70 -3.34 -4.33 11.28
C LYS A 70 -3.48 -5.01 9.92
N PRO A 71 -4.64 -4.93 9.24
CA PRO A 71 -4.77 -5.45 7.88
C PRO A 71 -3.69 -4.88 6.98
N ILE A 72 -2.93 -5.75 6.31
CA ILE A 72 -1.87 -5.28 5.42
C ILE A 72 -2.50 -4.62 4.18
N THR A 73 -1.85 -3.58 3.69
CA THR A 73 -2.25 -2.82 2.50
C THR A 73 -1.36 -3.19 1.32
N CYS A 74 -1.88 -3.08 0.10
CA CYS A 74 -1.21 -3.60 -1.09
C CYS A 74 0.13 -2.88 -1.36
N ASP A 75 0.24 -1.61 -1.02
CA ASP A 75 1.40 -0.72 -1.20
C ASP A 75 2.53 -0.93 -0.17
N GLN A 76 2.23 -1.63 0.93
CA GLN A 76 3.26 -2.11 1.86
C GLN A 76 4.15 -3.17 1.19
N CYS A 77 3.66 -3.88 0.17
CA CYS A 77 4.39 -4.93 -0.54
C CYS A 77 4.71 -4.56 -2.01
N HIS A 78 3.76 -3.94 -2.70
CA HIS A 78 3.88 -3.61 -4.11
C HIS A 78 4.33 -2.17 -4.33
N HIS A 79 5.20 -1.98 -5.32
CA HIS A 79 5.43 -0.67 -5.91
C HIS A 79 4.47 -0.51 -7.08
N PHE A 80 3.60 0.49 -7.01
CA PHE A 80 2.64 0.78 -8.07
C PHE A 80 3.17 1.89 -8.97
N HIS A 81 2.98 1.74 -10.28
CA HIS A 81 3.38 2.74 -11.28
C HIS A 81 2.54 4.04 -11.23
N PHE A 82 1.51 4.07 -10.38
CA PHE A 82 0.68 5.27 -10.19
C PHE A 82 1.40 6.23 -9.24
N ASN A 83 2.09 7.21 -9.82
CA ASN A 83 2.38 8.45 -9.14
C ASN A 83 1.06 9.24 -9.06
N PRO A 84 0.68 9.82 -7.91
CA PRO A 84 -0.48 10.72 -7.79
C PRO A 84 -0.62 11.74 -8.94
N LEU A 85 0.51 12.22 -9.49
CA LEU A 85 0.55 13.14 -10.62
C LEU A 85 0.10 12.47 -11.93
N THR A 86 0.55 11.25 -12.23
CA THR A 86 0.16 10.53 -13.46
C THR A 86 -1.24 9.93 -13.37
N SER A 87 -1.68 9.55 -12.17
CA SER A 87 -3.05 9.10 -11.92
C SER A 87 -4.05 10.27 -11.97
N TYR A 88 -3.65 11.50 -11.60
CA TYR A 88 -4.51 12.69 -11.75
C TYR A 88 -4.86 12.97 -13.22
N TYR A 89 -3.91 12.83 -14.15
CA TYR A 89 -4.18 13.04 -15.59
C TYR A 89 -4.83 11.84 -16.26
N ALA A 90 -4.57 10.61 -15.81
CA ALA A 90 -5.33 9.44 -16.23
C ALA A 90 -6.75 9.40 -15.64
N ARG A 91 -7.09 10.39 -14.78
CA ARG A 91 -8.33 10.38 -14.00
C ARG A 91 -9.57 10.31 -14.85
N ASP A 92 -9.74 11.30 -15.69
CA ASP A 92 -11.01 11.50 -16.36
C ASP A 92 -11.16 10.56 -17.57
N GLU A 93 -10.05 10.02 -18.10
CA GLU A 93 -10.05 9.12 -19.24
C GLU A 93 -10.23 7.64 -18.85
N TYR A 94 -9.67 7.20 -17.72
CA TYR A 94 -9.58 5.77 -17.37
C TYR A 94 -10.26 5.38 -16.06
N TYR A 95 -10.60 6.32 -15.19
CA TYR A 95 -11.23 5.95 -13.92
C TYR A 95 -12.63 5.38 -14.13
N ASP A 96 -12.92 4.31 -13.40
CA ASP A 96 -14.17 3.54 -13.44
C ASP A 96 -14.49 2.81 -14.76
N LYS A 97 -13.66 3.01 -15.80
CA LYS A 97 -13.59 2.08 -16.93
C LYS A 97 -12.82 0.86 -16.45
N LYS A 98 -13.47 -0.31 -16.39
CA LYS A 98 -12.76 -1.59 -16.20
C LYS A 98 -11.88 -1.82 -17.43
N ILE A 99 -10.66 -1.28 -17.40
CA ILE A 99 -9.71 -1.27 -18.54
C ILE A 99 -9.37 -2.70 -18.96
N PHE A 100 -9.48 -3.65 -18.02
CA PHE A 100 -9.24 -5.07 -18.27
C PHE A 100 -10.42 -5.91 -17.79
N PRO A 101 -11.00 -6.77 -18.64
CA PRO A 101 -12.04 -7.68 -18.20
C PRO A 101 -11.50 -8.73 -17.21
N PRO A 102 -12.35 -9.34 -16.36
CA PRO A 102 -11.95 -10.45 -15.51
C PRO A 102 -11.29 -11.56 -16.33
N GLY A 103 -10.10 -11.99 -15.92
CA GLY A 103 -9.33 -13.02 -16.65
C GLY A 103 -8.54 -12.52 -17.86
N ALA A 104 -8.50 -11.21 -18.14
CA ALA A 104 -7.67 -10.63 -19.20
C ALA A 104 -6.18 -10.95 -19.04
N PHE A 105 -5.73 -11.17 -17.81
CA PHE A 105 -4.33 -11.42 -17.51
C PHE A 105 -4.03 -12.88 -17.25
N ASP A 106 -2.94 -13.35 -17.86
CA ASP A 106 -2.33 -14.63 -17.52
C ASP A 106 -1.77 -14.58 -16.09
N ARG A 107 -2.46 -15.23 -15.16
CA ARG A 107 -2.09 -15.26 -13.73
C ARG A 107 -0.66 -15.76 -13.50
N ARG A 108 -0.19 -16.72 -14.31
CA ARG A 108 1.16 -17.27 -14.16
C ARG A 108 2.22 -16.22 -14.55
N LYS A 109 2.01 -15.52 -15.66
CA LYS A 109 2.90 -14.43 -16.10
C LYS A 109 2.86 -13.24 -15.15
N MET A 110 1.67 -12.84 -14.68
CA MET A 110 1.54 -11.78 -13.69
C MET A 110 2.30 -12.10 -12.40
N GLN A 111 2.10 -13.30 -11.84
CA GLN A 111 2.75 -13.68 -10.59
C GLN A 111 4.28 -13.76 -10.74
N ALA A 112 4.78 -14.25 -11.88
CA ALA A 112 6.21 -14.21 -12.16
C ALA A 112 6.75 -12.77 -12.25
N THR A 113 5.99 -11.86 -12.88
CA THR A 113 6.36 -10.43 -13.00
C THR A 113 6.34 -9.74 -11.64
N ALA A 114 5.29 -9.94 -10.85
CA ALA A 114 5.14 -9.36 -9.52
C ALA A 114 6.28 -9.78 -8.58
N ARG A 115 6.67 -11.06 -8.58
CA ARG A 115 7.80 -11.54 -7.77
C ARG A 115 9.12 -10.86 -8.13
N LYS A 116 9.33 -10.55 -9.41
CA LYS A 116 10.53 -9.86 -9.89
C LYS A 116 10.53 -8.37 -9.54
N SER A 117 9.36 -7.71 -9.54
CA SER A 117 9.26 -6.28 -9.26
C SER A 117 9.18 -5.94 -7.77
N MET A 118 8.87 -6.91 -6.91
CA MET A 118 8.87 -6.72 -5.46
C MET A 118 10.29 -6.46 -4.95
N LYS A 119 10.45 -5.25 -4.42
CA LYS A 119 11.66 -4.73 -3.80
C LYS A 119 11.88 -5.36 -2.43
N ALA A 120 13.10 -5.84 -2.15
CA ALA A 120 13.43 -6.50 -0.90
C ALA A 120 13.25 -5.57 0.31
N GLU A 121 13.49 -4.27 0.10
CA GLU A 121 13.37 -3.22 1.11
C GLU A 121 11.95 -3.16 1.69
N LYS A 122 10.93 -3.44 0.87
CA LYS A 122 9.52 -3.51 1.33
C LYS A 122 9.32 -4.67 2.31
N CYS A 123 9.89 -5.84 2.03
CA CYS A 123 9.84 -6.99 2.95
C CYS A 123 10.61 -6.68 4.25
N GLN A 124 11.76 -6.02 4.14
CA GLN A 124 12.65 -5.71 5.25
C GLN A 124 12.11 -4.64 6.21
N VAL A 125 11.03 -3.91 5.85
CA VAL A 125 10.31 -3.04 6.81
C VAL A 125 9.82 -3.86 8.02
N CYS A 126 9.33 -5.08 7.76
CA CYS A 126 8.82 -5.99 8.78
C CYS A 126 9.85 -7.10 9.12
N HIS A 127 10.58 -7.61 8.12
CA HIS A 127 11.60 -8.65 8.28
C HIS A 127 13.00 -8.06 8.39
N LYS A 128 13.26 -7.33 9.48
CA LYS A 128 14.53 -6.64 9.71
C LYS A 128 15.69 -7.57 10.00
N ASP A 129 15.46 -8.55 10.89
CA ASP A 129 16.45 -9.57 11.21
C ASP A 129 16.18 -10.80 10.36
N LEU A 130 16.97 -10.96 9.29
CA LEU A 130 16.84 -12.11 8.40
C LEU A 130 17.29 -13.41 9.05
N TYR A 131 17.92 -13.40 10.22
CA TYR A 131 18.41 -14.60 10.88
C TYR A 131 17.44 -15.14 11.93
N LYS A 132 16.30 -14.47 12.11
CA LYS A 132 15.26 -14.87 13.06
C LYS A 132 13.93 -15.13 12.38
N ASN A 133 13.18 -16.08 12.93
CA ASN A 133 11.81 -16.35 12.53
C ASN A 133 10.85 -15.32 13.16
N ALA A 134 9.55 -15.46 12.87
CA ALA A 134 8.51 -14.56 13.40
C ALA A 134 8.37 -14.57 14.94
N LYS A 135 8.96 -15.57 15.63
CA LYS A 135 8.99 -15.67 17.10
C LYS A 135 10.29 -15.10 17.70
N GLY A 136 11.22 -14.62 16.87
CA GLY A 136 12.53 -14.14 17.30
C GLY A 136 13.57 -15.24 17.54
N GLU A 137 13.27 -16.48 17.17
CA GLU A 137 14.18 -17.62 17.31
C GLU A 137 15.09 -17.71 16.07
N PRO A 138 16.32 -18.25 16.19
CA PRO A 138 17.17 -18.48 15.03
C PRO A 138 16.49 -19.32 13.94
N ILE A 139 16.69 -18.95 12.67
CA ILE A 139 16.25 -19.77 11.54
C ILE A 139 17.13 -21.01 11.37
N SER A 140 16.68 -21.96 10.55
CA SER A 140 17.46 -23.15 10.22
C SER A 140 18.80 -22.78 9.56
N GLU A 141 19.78 -23.67 9.68
CA GLU A 141 21.10 -23.49 9.06
C GLU A 141 20.98 -23.25 7.54
N ILE A 142 20.15 -24.03 6.85
CA ILE A 142 19.89 -23.86 5.41
C ILE A 142 19.31 -22.47 5.14
N GLY A 143 18.34 -22.02 5.94
CA GLY A 143 17.74 -20.69 5.79
C GLY A 143 18.77 -19.58 5.98
N ARG A 144 19.65 -19.70 6.98
CA ARG A 144 20.76 -18.77 7.21
C ARG A 144 21.67 -18.69 6.00
N LEU A 145 22.10 -19.82 5.44
CA LEU A 145 22.96 -19.87 4.27
C LEU A 145 22.29 -19.22 3.04
N CYS A 146 20.99 -19.41 2.84
CA CYS A 146 20.24 -18.75 1.78
C CYS A 146 20.21 -17.22 1.96
N HIS A 147 20.03 -16.73 3.18
CA HIS A 147 20.05 -15.30 3.46
C HIS A 147 21.47 -14.71 3.37
N ASP A 148 22.50 -15.45 3.74
CA ASP A 148 23.88 -15.05 3.53
C ASP A 148 24.17 -14.87 2.03
N ALA A 149 23.66 -15.76 1.17
CA ALA A 149 23.82 -15.65 -0.28
C ALA A 149 22.99 -14.50 -0.86
N PHE A 150 21.84 -14.21 -0.24
CA PHE A 150 21.04 -13.01 -0.54
C PHE A 150 21.78 -11.71 -0.20
N LEU A 151 22.52 -11.70 0.90
CA LEU A 151 23.31 -10.56 1.34
C LEU A 151 24.71 -10.50 0.71
N GLY A 152 25.06 -11.40 -0.21
CA GLY A 152 26.37 -11.41 -0.88
C GLY A 152 27.51 -11.95 -0.02
N LYS A 153 27.23 -12.59 1.13
CA LYS A 153 28.26 -13.01 2.11
C LYS A 153 28.97 -14.31 1.75
N ASN A 154 28.27 -15.26 1.15
CA ASN A 154 28.77 -16.59 0.81
C ASN A 154 28.37 -17.04 -0.61
N GLY A 155 28.15 -16.08 -1.49
CA GLY A 155 27.68 -16.29 -2.87
C GLY A 155 26.75 -15.17 -3.30
N GLU A 156 26.27 -15.23 -4.54
CA GLU A 156 25.29 -14.29 -5.08
C GLU A 156 23.99 -15.02 -5.44
N THR A 157 22.86 -14.47 -5.03
CA THR A 157 21.55 -14.86 -5.58
C THR A 157 21.01 -13.78 -6.50
N ARG A 158 20.47 -14.19 -7.65
CA ARG A 158 19.75 -13.30 -8.58
C ARG A 158 18.26 -13.21 -8.24
N ARG A 159 17.85 -13.63 -7.04
CA ARG A 159 16.44 -13.72 -6.62
C ARG A 159 16.09 -12.68 -5.57
N THR A 160 14.88 -12.15 -5.67
CA THR A 160 14.25 -11.30 -4.65
C THR A 160 13.70 -12.15 -3.50
N CYS A 161 13.30 -11.53 -2.38
CA CYS A 161 12.60 -12.22 -1.29
C CYS A 161 11.41 -13.04 -1.83
N ALA A 162 10.55 -12.41 -2.63
CA ALA A 162 9.39 -13.08 -3.25
C ALA A 162 9.77 -14.11 -4.35
N GLY A 163 11.00 -14.05 -4.86
CA GLY A 163 11.55 -15.03 -5.81
C GLY A 163 11.92 -16.37 -5.17
N CYS A 164 12.25 -16.38 -3.87
CA CYS A 164 12.47 -17.59 -3.07
C CYS A 164 11.21 -17.94 -2.25
N HIS A 165 10.66 -16.96 -1.54
CA HIS A 165 9.42 -17.08 -0.77
C HIS A 165 8.22 -16.87 -1.70
N ILE A 166 7.94 -17.89 -2.51
CA ILE A 166 6.81 -17.87 -3.45
C ILE A 166 5.49 -18.11 -2.71
N ASN A 167 4.38 -17.65 -3.29
CA ASN A 167 3.02 -17.87 -2.76
C ASN A 167 2.80 -17.37 -1.31
N ILE A 168 3.57 -16.35 -0.89
CA ILE A 168 3.47 -15.76 0.47
C ILE A 168 2.13 -15.09 0.79
N ALA A 169 1.45 -14.58 -0.24
CA ALA A 169 0.22 -13.78 -0.12
C ALA A 169 -0.85 -14.12 -1.16
N HIS A 170 -0.45 -14.58 -2.34
CA HIS A 170 -1.35 -14.94 -3.42
C HIS A 170 -1.05 -16.37 -3.88
N LEU A 171 -2.00 -17.29 -3.66
CA LEU A 171 -1.87 -18.70 -4.01
C LEU A 171 -2.80 -19.08 -5.18
N PRO A 172 -2.26 -19.09 -6.41
CA PRO A 172 -3.02 -19.41 -7.60
C PRO A 172 -3.38 -20.90 -7.64
N PRO A 173 -4.46 -21.29 -8.36
CA PRO A 173 -4.91 -22.67 -8.46
C PRO A 173 -3.82 -23.68 -8.83
N PHE A 174 -2.93 -23.30 -9.75
CA PHE A 174 -1.89 -24.18 -10.30
C PHE A 174 -0.71 -24.48 -9.36
N ASP A 175 -0.67 -23.89 -8.16
CA ASP A 175 0.35 -24.18 -7.15
C ASP A 175 -0.26 -24.74 -5.85
N ARG A 176 -1.58 -24.96 -5.79
CA ARG A 176 -2.29 -25.40 -4.56
C ARG A 176 -1.99 -26.83 -4.15
N ASP A 177 -1.58 -27.66 -5.10
CA ASP A 177 -1.24 -29.07 -4.93
C ASP A 177 0.15 -29.29 -4.31
N ARG A 178 0.98 -28.24 -4.25
CA ARG A 178 2.31 -28.32 -3.67
C ARG A 178 2.22 -28.57 -2.16
N PRO A 179 2.98 -29.53 -1.59
CA PRO A 179 2.90 -29.87 -0.17
C PRO A 179 3.10 -28.67 0.78
N PHE A 180 4.05 -27.78 0.48
CA PHE A 180 4.33 -26.59 1.29
C PHE A 180 3.22 -25.52 1.23
N ASN A 181 2.27 -25.63 0.29
CA ASN A 181 1.12 -24.74 0.18
C ASN A 181 -0.16 -25.34 0.79
N ALA A 182 -0.13 -26.58 1.31
CA ALA A 182 -1.33 -27.30 1.72
C ALA A 182 -2.19 -26.54 2.74
N GLU A 183 -1.57 -25.92 3.75
CA GLU A 183 -2.29 -25.13 4.76
C GLU A 183 -2.96 -23.90 4.14
N PHE A 184 -2.25 -23.17 3.29
CA PHE A 184 -2.80 -21.99 2.62
C PHE A 184 -3.90 -22.39 1.64
N ALA A 185 -3.73 -23.48 0.89
CA ALA A 185 -4.77 -24.02 0.01
C ALA A 185 -6.04 -24.38 0.80
N LYS A 186 -5.90 -25.02 1.98
CA LYS A 186 -7.01 -25.33 2.87
C LYS A 186 -7.77 -24.07 3.31
N LYS A 187 -7.06 -23.04 3.81
CA LYS A 187 -7.67 -21.76 4.22
C LYS A 187 -8.40 -21.06 3.06
N LEU A 188 -7.90 -21.17 1.83
CA LEU A 188 -8.59 -20.63 0.66
C LEU A 188 -9.87 -21.39 0.30
N MET A 189 -9.92 -22.69 0.56
CA MET A 189 -11.10 -23.51 0.31
C MET A 189 -12.22 -23.22 1.31
N GLU A 190 -11.86 -23.04 2.58
CA GLU A 190 -12.79 -22.66 3.66
C GLU A 190 -13.41 -21.28 3.41
N ASN A 191 -12.68 -20.39 2.74
CA ASN A 191 -13.12 -19.03 2.42
C ASN A 191 -13.50 -18.85 0.94
N GLN A 192 -14.07 -19.86 0.29
CA GLN A 192 -14.46 -19.74 -1.12
C GLN A 192 -15.56 -18.70 -1.35
N PRO A 193 -15.47 -17.90 -2.43
CA PRO A 193 -16.54 -16.99 -2.79
C PRO A 193 -17.77 -17.76 -3.28
N LYS A 194 -18.94 -17.17 -3.02
CA LYS A 194 -20.18 -17.55 -3.74
C LYS A 194 -19.93 -17.35 -5.24
N SER A 195 -20.59 -18.16 -6.08
CA SER A 195 -20.26 -18.38 -7.50
C SER A 195 -19.96 -17.14 -8.37
N GLY A 196 -20.42 -15.95 -7.98
CA GLY A 196 -20.23 -14.69 -8.71
C GLY A 196 -18.86 -13.99 -8.57
N GLU A 197 -18.00 -14.33 -7.59
CA GLU A 197 -16.71 -13.60 -7.38
C GLU A 197 -15.49 -14.41 -7.82
N LYS A 198 -15.69 -15.48 -8.60
CA LYS A 198 -14.64 -16.45 -8.96
C LYS A 198 -13.63 -15.96 -10.00
N GLY A 199 -13.68 -14.69 -10.41
CA GLY A 199 -12.66 -13.96 -11.19
C GLY A 199 -11.68 -14.84 -11.99
N GLY A 200 -12.03 -15.11 -13.24
CA GLY A 200 -11.20 -15.90 -14.15
C GLY A 200 -12.07 -16.62 -15.16
N ALA A 201 -11.85 -16.34 -16.46
CA ALA A 201 -12.51 -17.09 -17.52
C ALA A 201 -12.18 -18.58 -17.38
N LYS A 202 -13.23 -19.42 -17.37
CA LYS A 202 -13.08 -20.85 -17.64
C LYS A 202 -12.46 -20.96 -19.04
N LYS A 203 -11.24 -21.47 -19.11
CA LYS A 203 -10.75 -22.09 -20.35
C LYS A 203 -11.20 -23.53 -20.34
#